data_AF-A0A1B9IVE9-F1
#
_entry.id   AF-A0A1B9IVE9-F1
#
_cell.length_a   1.000
_cell.length_b   1.000
_cell.length_c   1.000
_cell.angle_alpha   90.00
_cell.angle_beta   90.00
_cell.angle_gamma   90.00
#
_symmetry.space_group_name_H-M   'P 1'
#
loop_
_entity.id
_entity.type
_entity.pdbx_description
1 polymer ?
#
loop_
_entity_poly.entity_id
_entity_poly.type
_entity_poly.pdbx_seq_one_letter_code
_entity_poly.pdbx_strand_id
1 'polypeptide(L)'
;MPRQIINAFHPASKPYKRPTTPDLDTKPKTEPTTPKTESSPRHKTKRTRVATPNKKWTSEELITLFNHVLKNGQKDWDRAVEGRTANQCCQTWTKTLLPYIRQSIESKGV
;
A
#
# COMPACT_ATOMS: atom_id res chain seq x y z
N MET A 1 -29.52 -31.63 -21.33
CA MET A 1 -28.41 -32.53 -20.96
C MET A 1 -27.52 -31.84 -19.94
N PRO A 2 -27.53 -32.21 -18.65
CA PRO A 2 -26.63 -31.63 -17.65
C PRO A 2 -25.22 -32.21 -17.81
N ARG A 3 -24.20 -31.35 -17.95
CA ARG A 3 -22.79 -31.77 -17.99
C ARG A 3 -22.26 -31.90 -16.55
N GLN A 4 -21.82 -33.10 -16.21
CA GLN A 4 -21.22 -33.47 -14.93
C GLN A 4 -19.86 -32.82 -14.73
N ILE A 5 -19.57 -32.48 -13.46
CA ILE A 5 -18.32 -31.89 -12.97
C ILE A 5 -17.28 -33.01 -12.83
N ILE A 6 -16.17 -32.93 -13.56
CA ILE A 6 -15.03 -33.84 -13.41
C ILE A 6 -13.99 -33.20 -12.47
N ASN A 7 -13.77 -33.85 -11.33
CA ASN A 7 -12.66 -33.57 -10.41
C ASN A 7 -11.32 -33.86 -11.13
N ALA A 8 -10.56 -32.82 -11.45
CA ALA A 8 -9.18 -32.97 -11.91
C ALA A 8 -8.22 -32.72 -10.74
N PHE A 9 -7.51 -33.78 -10.38
CA PHE A 9 -6.44 -33.83 -9.39
C PHE A 9 -5.32 -32.84 -9.79
N HIS A 10 -4.99 -31.89 -8.91
CA HIS A 10 -3.88 -30.94 -9.13
C HIS A 10 -2.54 -31.61 -8.76
N PRO A 11 -1.58 -31.80 -9.69
CA PRO A 11 -0.24 -32.22 -9.31
C PRO A 11 0.53 -31.02 -8.74
N ALA A 12 0.73 -31.02 -7.42
CA ALA A 12 1.59 -30.07 -6.72
C ALA A 12 3.07 -30.38 -7.01
N SER A 13 3.71 -29.63 -7.90
CA SER A 13 5.17 -29.57 -7.99
C SER A 13 5.63 -28.11 -7.91
N LYS A 14 6.20 -27.73 -6.76
CA LYS A 14 6.94 -26.48 -6.58
C LYS A 14 8.43 -26.81 -6.79
N PRO A 15 9.18 -26.09 -7.64
CA PRO A 15 10.49 -26.54 -8.13
C PRO A 15 11.66 -26.23 -7.18
N TYR A 16 11.40 -25.89 -5.92
CA TYR A 16 12.46 -25.56 -4.97
C TYR A 16 12.54 -26.58 -3.84
N LYS A 17 13.58 -27.41 -3.91
CA LYS A 17 14.08 -28.23 -2.80
C LYS A 17 14.61 -27.28 -1.73
N ARG A 18 13.98 -27.24 -0.54
CA ARG A 18 14.53 -26.56 0.64
C ARG A 18 15.56 -27.51 1.29
N PRO A 19 16.86 -27.19 1.31
CA PRO A 19 17.83 -27.94 2.10
C PRO A 19 17.62 -27.63 3.58
N THR A 20 17.47 -28.67 4.40
CA THR A 20 17.49 -28.59 5.86
C THR A 20 18.93 -28.38 6.32
N THR A 21 19.23 -27.26 6.95
CA THR A 21 20.54 -27.02 7.59
C THR A 21 20.63 -27.80 8.91
N PRO A 22 21.65 -28.65 9.12
CA PRO A 22 21.93 -29.23 10.42
C PRO A 22 22.67 -28.22 11.31
N ASP A 23 22.24 -28.19 12.56
CA ASP A 23 22.80 -27.47 13.69
C ASP A 23 24.13 -28.12 14.11
N LEU A 24 25.23 -27.34 14.16
CA LEU A 24 26.35 -27.61 15.06
C LEU A 24 27.13 -26.32 15.40
N ASP A 25 27.52 -26.30 16.66
CA ASP A 25 27.95 -25.24 17.55
C ASP A 25 29.42 -24.75 17.33
N THR A 26 29.74 -23.65 18.02
CA THR A 26 31.07 -23.23 18.52
C THR A 26 31.84 -22.12 17.77
N LYS A 27 31.85 -20.93 18.41
CA LYS A 27 32.71 -19.72 18.29
C LYS A 27 34.23 -20.06 18.22
N PRO A 28 35.17 -19.20 17.73
CA PRO A 28 35.41 -17.84 18.30
C PRO A 28 36.06 -16.75 17.40
N LYS A 29 36.08 -15.51 17.95
CA LYS A 29 37.00 -14.36 17.71
C LYS A 29 36.84 -13.64 16.34
N THR A 30 36.62 -12.33 16.23
CA THR A 30 37.44 -11.21 16.74
C THR A 30 36.69 -9.90 16.40
N GLU A 31 36.58 -8.93 17.31
CA GLU A 31 36.26 -7.53 16.94
C GLU A 31 37.54 -6.81 16.52
N PRO A 32 37.52 -5.92 15.50
CA PRO A 32 37.38 -4.49 15.79
C PRO A 32 36.59 -3.65 14.74
N THR A 33 35.70 -2.81 15.28
CA THR A 33 35.44 -1.38 14.98
C THR A 33 35.42 -0.88 13.52
N THR A 34 34.24 -0.55 13.01
CA THR A 34 33.89 0.76 12.35
C THR A 34 32.37 0.84 12.08
N PRO A 35 31.69 1.98 12.33
CA PRO A 35 30.23 2.08 12.21
C PRO A 35 29.84 2.40 10.77
N LYS A 36 29.39 1.39 10.02
CA LYS A 36 28.69 1.56 8.75
C LYS A 36 27.38 0.79 8.81
N THR A 37 26.29 1.56 8.89
CA THR A 37 24.96 1.31 8.33
C THR A 37 24.57 -0.17 8.25
N GLU A 38 24.29 -0.77 9.39
CA GLU A 38 23.59 -2.04 9.45
C GLU A 38 22.16 -1.86 8.99
N SER A 39 21.91 -2.43 7.81
CA SER A 39 20.65 -2.96 7.33
C SER A 39 19.81 -3.55 8.47
N SER A 40 18.90 -2.72 8.97
CA SER A 40 17.96 -3.07 10.03
C SER A 40 17.09 -4.25 9.58
N PRO A 41 16.83 -5.26 10.45
CA PRO A 41 16.04 -6.41 10.07
C PRO A 41 14.64 -5.94 9.68
N ARG A 42 14.21 -6.30 8.46
CA ARG A 42 12.84 -6.08 7.99
C ARG A 42 11.90 -6.94 8.82
N HIS A 43 11.59 -6.49 10.03
CA HIS A 43 10.49 -6.99 10.83
C HIS A 43 9.24 -6.80 9.98
N LYS A 44 8.75 -7.90 9.38
CA LYS A 44 7.41 -7.95 8.82
C LYS A 44 6.44 -7.90 10.00
N THR A 45 6.25 -6.72 10.58
CA THR A 45 5.12 -6.44 11.44
C THR A 45 3.88 -6.76 10.61
N LYS A 46 3.21 -7.85 10.96
CA LYS A 46 1.87 -8.17 10.46
C LYS A 46 0.98 -7.02 10.91
N ARG A 47 0.82 -6.00 10.06
CA ARG A 47 -0.11 -4.89 10.30
C ARG A 47 -1.49 -5.51 10.36
N THR A 48 -2.03 -5.68 11.57
CA THR A 48 -3.44 -5.90 11.82
C THR A 48 -4.18 -4.72 11.17
N ARG A 49 -4.75 -4.96 9.99
CA ARG A 49 -5.59 -3.96 9.32
C ARG A 49 -6.87 -3.89 10.14
N VAL A 50 -6.96 -2.92 11.04
CA VAL A 50 -8.24 -2.51 11.59
C VAL A 50 -9.08 -2.12 10.37
N ALA A 51 -10.09 -2.93 10.06
CA ALA A 51 -10.98 -2.67 8.95
C ALA A 51 -11.80 -1.43 9.32
N THR A 52 -11.32 -0.26 8.91
CA THR A 52 -12.09 0.96 9.02
C THR A 52 -13.32 0.81 8.13
N PRO A 53 -14.55 1.06 8.63
CA PRO A 53 -15.76 0.98 7.82
C PRO A 53 -15.60 1.85 6.57
N ASN A 54 -16.18 1.42 5.44
CA ASN A 54 -16.15 2.13 4.16
C ASN A 54 -16.81 3.52 4.31
N LYS A 55 -16.05 4.50 4.80
CA LYS A 55 -16.53 5.87 4.99
C LYS A 55 -16.54 6.56 3.64
N LYS A 56 -17.74 6.91 3.16
CA LYS A 56 -17.94 7.69 1.92
C LYS A 56 -17.26 9.05 2.06
N TRP A 57 -16.73 9.59 0.97
CA TRP A 57 -16.16 10.93 0.94
C TRP A 57 -17.27 11.97 1.05
N THR A 58 -17.17 12.88 2.02
CA THR A 58 -18.10 14.01 2.13
C THR A 58 -17.60 15.19 1.29
N SER A 59 -18.49 16.13 0.98
CA SER A 59 -18.14 17.36 0.26
C SER A 59 -17.08 18.18 1.01
N GLU A 60 -17.20 18.29 2.33
CA GLU A 60 -16.24 19.01 3.18
C GLU A 60 -14.83 18.39 3.13
N GLU A 61 -14.73 17.06 3.18
CA GLU A 61 -13.46 16.33 3.03
C GLU A 61 -12.82 16.61 1.65
N LEU A 62 -13.62 16.62 0.59
CA LEU A 62 -13.15 16.88 -0.77
C LEU A 62 -12.71 18.33 -0.97
N ILE A 63 -13.43 19.30 -0.39
CA ILE A 63 -13.04 20.73 -0.40
C ILE A 63 -11.72 20.91 0.36
N THR A 64 -11.58 20.26 1.52
CA THR A 64 -10.35 20.30 2.30
C THR A 64 -9.16 19.73 1.51
N LEU A 65 -9.38 18.57 0.86
CA LEU A 65 -8.38 17.96 -0.02
C LEU A 65 -7.98 18.88 -1.18
N PHE A 66 -8.96 19.53 -1.81
CA PHE A 66 -8.71 20.49 -2.89
C PHE A 66 -7.90 21.70 -2.42
N ASN A 67 -8.29 22.32 -1.30
CA ASN A 67 -7.57 23.45 -0.70
C ASN A 67 -6.14 23.06 -0.31
N HIS A 68 -5.94 21.86 0.23
CA HIS A 68 -4.61 21.34 0.53
C HIS A 68 -3.74 21.27 -0.73
N VAL A 69 -4.27 20.72 -1.83
CA VAL A 69 -3.51 20.64 -3.08
C VAL A 69 -3.26 22.00 -3.70
N LEU A 70 -4.18 22.96 -3.58
CA LEU A 70 -3.93 24.34 -4.03
C LEU A 70 -2.78 24.99 -3.25
N LYS A 71 -2.71 24.77 -1.94
CA LYS A 71 -1.71 25.40 -1.07
C LYS A 71 -0.34 24.72 -1.12
N ASN A 72 -0.34 23.39 -1.06
CA ASN A 72 0.86 22.58 -0.88
C ASN A 72 1.25 21.82 -2.16
N GLY A 73 0.37 21.72 -3.15
CA GLY A 73 0.55 20.86 -4.32
C GLY A 73 0.18 19.40 -4.04
N GLN A 74 0.52 18.52 -4.98
CA GLN A 74 0.25 17.07 -4.91
C GLN A 74 1.29 16.31 -4.07
N LYS A 75 1.68 16.87 -2.93
CA LYS A 75 2.64 16.31 -1.98
C LYS A 75 2.04 16.28 -0.58
N ASP A 76 2.72 15.63 0.37
CA ASP A 76 2.37 15.68 1.79
C ASP A 76 0.92 15.28 2.12
N TRP A 77 0.42 14.21 1.49
CA TRP A 77 -0.95 13.72 1.65
C TRP A 77 -1.33 13.28 3.07
N ASP A 78 -0.36 13.08 3.95
CA ASP A 78 -0.55 12.62 5.33
C ASP A 78 -1.35 13.61 6.18
N ARG A 79 -1.30 14.90 5.84
CA ARG A 79 -2.02 15.98 6.53
C ARG A 79 -3.10 16.63 5.66
N ALA A 80 -3.49 15.97 4.57
CA ALA A 80 -4.42 16.56 3.62
C ALA A 80 -5.86 16.60 4.14
N VAL A 81 -6.32 15.55 4.83
CA VAL A 81 -7.67 15.44 5.38
C VAL A 81 -7.62 14.67 6.69
N GLU A 82 -8.22 15.22 7.74
CA GLU A 82 -8.28 14.58 9.05
C GLU A 82 -9.06 13.25 8.98
N GLY A 83 -8.52 12.20 9.61
CA GLY A 83 -9.15 10.88 9.63
C GLY A 83 -9.07 10.09 8.31
N ARG A 84 -8.39 10.63 7.28
CA ARG A 84 -8.06 9.91 6.05
C ARG A 84 -6.58 9.64 5.95
N THR A 85 -6.24 8.51 5.37
CA THR A 85 -4.85 8.15 5.11
C THR A 85 -4.33 8.85 3.86
N ALA A 86 -3.03 9.14 3.82
CA ALA A 86 -2.34 9.69 2.66
C ALA A 86 -2.70 8.98 1.34
N ASN A 87 -2.77 7.64 1.36
CA ASN A 87 -3.09 6.84 0.19
C ASN A 87 -4.54 7.04 -0.28
N GLN A 88 -5.49 7.19 0.65
CA GLN A 88 -6.88 7.50 0.30
C GLN A 88 -6.96 8.88 -0.36
N CYS A 89 -6.31 9.90 0.21
CA CYS A 89 -6.28 11.25 -0.35
C CYS A 89 -5.71 11.27 -1.77
N CYS A 90 -4.54 10.64 -1.98
CA CYS A 90 -3.91 10.55 -3.30
C CYS A 90 -4.79 9.82 -4.33
N GLN A 91 -5.43 8.72 -3.94
CA GLN A 91 -6.32 7.97 -4.83
C GLN A 91 -7.56 8.76 -5.21
N THR A 92 -8.21 9.41 -4.24
CA THR A 92 -9.40 10.23 -4.48
C THR A 92 -9.07 11.44 -5.34
N TRP A 93 -7.92 12.07 -5.12
CA TRP A 93 -7.44 13.16 -5.97
C TRP A 93 -7.33 12.72 -7.43
N THR A 94 -6.61 11.62 -7.67
CA THR A 94 -6.30 11.15 -9.01
C THR A 94 -7.51 10.57 -9.75
N LYS A 95 -8.35 9.81 -9.04
CA LYS A 95 -9.45 9.04 -9.66
C LYS A 95 -10.78 9.80 -9.72
N THR A 96 -10.97 10.83 -8.88
CA THR A 96 -12.27 11.47 -8.72
C THR A 96 -12.18 12.98 -8.91
N LEU A 97 -11.38 13.68 -8.10
CA LEU A 97 -11.33 15.14 -8.10
C LEU A 97 -10.71 15.71 -9.39
N LEU A 98 -9.52 15.27 -9.77
CA LEU A 98 -8.85 15.74 -10.98
C LEU A 98 -9.69 15.57 -12.26
N PRO A 99 -10.24 14.38 -12.58
CA PRO A 99 -11.06 14.23 -13.78
C PRO A 99 -12.33 15.09 -13.73
N TYR A 100 -12.97 15.20 -12.56
CA TYR A 100 -14.16 16.05 -12.39
C TYR A 100 -13.87 17.52 -12.66
N ILE A 101 -12.74 18.04 -12.14
CA ILE A 101 -12.31 19.42 -12.36
C ILE A 101 -12.01 19.66 -13.84
N ARG A 102 -11.27 18.75 -14.49
CA ARG A 102 -10.96 18.86 -15.93
C ARG A 102 -12.23 18.89 -16.78
N GLN A 103 -13.13 17.93 -16.55
CA GLN A 103 -14.41 17.86 -17.25
C GLN A 103 -15.27 19.12 -17.04
N SER A 104 -15.27 19.67 -15.84
CA SER A 104 -16.01 20.90 -15.52
C SER A 104 -15.45 22.13 -16.24
N ILE A 105 -14.14 22.21 -16.43
CA ILE A 105 -13.49 23.29 -17.19
C ILE A 105 -13.79 23.13 -18.68
N GLU A 106 -13.62 21.93 -19.22
CA GLU A 106 -13.90 21.61 -20.62
C GLU A 106 -15.36 21.95 -20.98
N SER A 107 -16.30 21.60 -20.12
CA SER A 107 -17.73 21.85 -20.35
C SER A 107 -18.12 23.33 -20.24
N LYS A 108 -17.34 24.15 -19.54
CA LYS A 108 -17.58 25.61 -19.40
C LYS A 108 -16.94 26.42 -20.52
N GLY A 109 -15.95 25.87 -21.22
CA GLY A 109 -15.21 26.53 -22.29
C GLY A 109 -15.84 26.40 -23.68
N VAL A 110 -17.09 25.96 -23.77
CA VAL A 110 -17.89 25.83 -24.99
C VAL A 110 -18.97 26.90 -24.99
#